data_AF-A0A535VIZ9-F1
#
_entry.id   AF-A0A535VIZ9-F1
#
_cell.length_a   1.000
_cell.length_b   1.000
_cell.length_c   1.000
_cell.angle_alpha   90.00
_cell.angle_beta   90.00
_cell.angle_gamma   90.00
#
_symmetry.space_group_name_H-M   'P 1'
#
loop_
_entity.id
_entity.type
_entity.pdbx_description
1 polymer ?
#
loop_
_entity_poly.entity_id
_entity_poly.type
_entity_poly.pdbx_seq_one_letter_code
_entity_poly.pdbx_strand_id
1 'polypeptide(L)'
;MRDSRTHQPLTYDVRLPNEAQADALRLLDASRAVVNQALAILWPHLDEFATDRVGPAWKQVGKYIGSPSPHGDRQWRCVSEVVGRILRQQAERKKAFDRVLPILSDGFIRPKTEKRPAGKNRPAIKEAITALQKSLEEEETSFVALQNVIEQACNFFFQQDRFPSSYEELQPIPLLQVGMLTYAGDDGGEKGQAYRLALDLDAGVAQFRFRYPDEVGVWQWRQADTIIPLPDAVRERLRDGDLMAPALREEHRVDGERFAVLDFIIEVEKAELPTWESVERVLGAEWGIHTLLTATAVDEHNEQVGRPLFLNTGGFDGRQARTRRQIDELKKKVARYEELRDALPEDHAKRAWFNQKLILFRREIDRCWRKYEQRNRALAHLASNVLVLLCQVHGCSLLSMESLKTLKTTGRGRGVRGRWRNYRNNSTIRGEIWRLLRYKYHLIGLRFHTEQPRGTSHTCPRCGAPAKTYREPSDRKQAVKWGRWMHCDACSYNGDRDYCASVNIARLGIAYLVQMKHTGRAHSYSISDPRGKPVSYTGTGAVLLLPPTGSHARPIVSGKICYYPGWLGSAFLQSSQKKHIFLRLCG
;
A
#
# COMPACT_ATOMS: atom_id res chain seq x y z
N MET A 1 13.37 6.73 2.11
CA MET A 1 14.62 6.42 2.81
C MET A 1 14.39 5.31 3.81
N ARG A 2 15.41 4.48 4.05
CA ARG A 2 15.43 3.51 5.15
C ARG A 2 15.57 4.31 6.44
N ASP A 3 14.63 4.13 7.36
CA ASP A 3 14.76 4.62 8.74
C ASP A 3 16.02 4.03 9.39
N SER A 4 16.66 4.78 10.30
CA SER A 4 17.90 4.43 11.00
C SER A 4 17.78 3.16 11.85
N ARG A 5 16.55 2.74 12.18
CA ARG A 5 16.29 1.46 12.85
C ARG A 5 16.92 0.29 12.06
N THR A 6 17.73 -0.52 12.71
CA THR A 6 18.39 -1.70 12.14
C THR A 6 17.41 -2.85 11.89
N HIS A 7 16.26 -2.84 12.56
CA HIS A 7 15.24 -3.89 12.49
C HIS A 7 13.93 -3.39 11.89
N GLN A 8 13.08 -4.31 11.44
CA GLN A 8 11.71 -4.04 11.01
C GLN A 8 10.73 -5.08 11.56
N PRO A 9 9.50 -4.67 11.93
CA PRO A 9 8.46 -5.63 12.31
C PRO A 9 7.84 -6.26 11.06
N LEU A 10 7.70 -7.57 11.06
CA LEU A 10 6.88 -8.34 10.12
C LEU A 10 5.68 -8.93 10.87
N THR A 11 4.50 -8.89 10.25
CA THR A 11 3.27 -9.39 10.86
C THR A 11 2.78 -10.62 10.11
N TYR A 12 2.52 -11.68 10.86
CA TYR A 12 1.98 -12.95 10.38
C TYR A 12 0.67 -13.25 11.08
N ASP A 13 -0.40 -13.37 10.30
CA ASP A 13 -1.73 -13.58 10.81
C ASP A 13 -2.10 -15.07 10.87
N VAL A 14 -2.33 -15.57 12.07
CA VAL A 14 -2.68 -16.97 12.29
C VAL A 14 -4.08 -17.05 12.90
N ARG A 15 -4.99 -17.74 12.21
CA ARG A 15 -6.35 -17.95 12.72
C ARG A 15 -6.30 -18.80 13.98
N LEU A 16 -7.06 -18.39 15.00
CA LEU A 16 -7.20 -19.19 16.21
C LEU A 16 -7.96 -20.50 15.94
N PRO A 17 -7.65 -21.59 16.67
CA PRO A 17 -8.44 -22.81 16.68
C PRO A 17 -9.92 -22.56 17.00
N ASN A 18 -10.81 -23.43 16.51
CA ASN A 18 -12.27 -23.24 16.60
C ASN A 18 -12.77 -23.11 18.04
N GLU A 19 -12.19 -23.90 18.94
CA GLU A 19 -12.50 -23.94 20.36
C GLU A 19 -12.23 -22.61 21.08
N ALA A 20 -11.37 -21.73 20.53
CA ALA A 20 -11.05 -20.43 21.10
C ALA A 20 -11.80 -19.26 20.43
N GLN A 21 -12.50 -19.51 19.32
CA GLN A 21 -13.11 -18.45 18.51
C GLN A 21 -14.17 -17.65 19.26
N ALA A 22 -15.10 -18.33 19.95
CA ALA A 22 -16.19 -17.65 20.66
C ALA A 22 -15.66 -16.74 21.79
N ASP A 23 -14.71 -17.25 22.58
CA ASP A 23 -14.07 -16.50 23.67
C ASP A 23 -13.28 -15.30 23.15
N ALA A 24 -12.52 -15.49 22.06
CA ALA A 24 -11.75 -14.42 21.44
C ALA A 24 -12.64 -13.33 20.84
N LEU A 25 -13.75 -13.70 20.18
CA LEU A 25 -14.70 -12.74 19.62
C LEU A 25 -15.40 -11.94 20.73
N ARG A 26 -15.76 -12.57 21.86
CA ARG A 26 -16.29 -11.85 23.04
C ARG A 26 -15.29 -10.82 23.58
N LEU A 27 -14.02 -11.21 23.72
CA LEU A 27 -12.95 -10.29 24.12
C LEU A 27 -12.82 -9.10 23.15
N LEU A 28 -12.87 -9.37 21.85
CA LEU A 28 -12.75 -8.36 20.80
C LEU A 28 -13.95 -7.41 20.77
N ASP A 29 -15.17 -7.92 20.98
CA ASP A 29 -16.38 -7.11 21.09
C ASP A 29 -16.34 -6.19 22.33
N ALA A 30 -15.96 -6.72 23.49
CA ALA A 30 -15.79 -5.94 24.72
C ALA A 30 -14.68 -4.89 24.58
N SER A 31 -13.54 -5.26 23.99
CA SER A 31 -12.43 -4.33 23.73
C SER A 31 -12.86 -3.21 22.79
N ARG A 32 -13.57 -3.53 21.69
CA ARG A 32 -14.08 -2.54 20.74
C ARG A 32 -14.99 -1.52 21.41
N ALA A 33 -15.93 -1.98 22.24
CA ALA A 33 -16.85 -1.10 22.95
C ALA A 33 -16.09 -0.08 23.81
N VAL A 34 -15.11 -0.54 24.59
CA VAL A 34 -14.30 0.33 25.45
C VAL A 34 -13.37 1.24 24.66
N VAL A 35 -12.70 0.75 23.61
CA VAL A 35 -11.90 1.61 22.71
C VAL A 35 -12.75 2.74 22.17
N ASN A 36 -13.95 2.44 21.67
CA ASN A 36 -14.83 3.44 21.07
C ASN A 36 -15.31 4.47 22.09
N GLN A 37 -15.65 4.03 23.31
CA GLN A 37 -16.01 4.93 24.40
C GLN A 37 -14.84 5.83 24.79
N ALA A 38 -13.64 5.28 24.97
CA ALA A 38 -12.44 6.04 25.30
C ALA A 38 -12.06 7.04 24.19
N LEU A 39 -12.17 6.65 22.92
CA LEU A 39 -11.96 7.56 21.78
C LEU A 39 -12.94 8.73 21.82
N ALA A 40 -14.22 8.49 22.11
CA ALA A 40 -15.22 9.55 22.21
C ALA A 40 -14.92 10.53 23.35
N ILE A 41 -14.49 10.02 24.51
CA ILE A 41 -14.12 10.84 25.67
C ILE A 41 -12.87 11.68 25.39
N LEU A 42 -11.87 11.10 24.72
CA LEU A 42 -10.56 11.74 24.54
C LEU A 42 -10.43 12.56 23.25
N TRP A 43 -11.40 12.48 22.35
CA TRP A 43 -11.39 13.23 21.09
C TRP A 43 -11.21 14.75 21.28
N PRO A 44 -11.86 15.41 22.26
CA PRO A 44 -11.66 16.84 22.52
C PRO A 44 -10.22 17.19 22.98
N HIS A 45 -9.44 16.21 23.43
CA HIS A 45 -8.07 16.40 23.93
C HIS A 45 -7.01 16.01 22.90
N LEU A 46 -7.35 16.01 21.60
CA LEU A 46 -6.48 15.48 20.55
C LEU A 46 -5.10 16.16 20.48
N ASP A 47 -5.03 17.46 20.78
CA ASP A 47 -3.77 18.24 20.74
C ASP A 47 -2.73 17.74 21.76
N GLU A 48 -3.19 17.20 22.89
CA GLU A 48 -2.34 16.64 23.92
C GLU A 48 -1.64 15.36 23.45
N PHE A 49 -2.22 14.66 22.46
CA PHE A 49 -1.62 13.47 21.83
C PHE A 49 -0.56 13.82 20.76
N ALA A 50 -0.32 15.11 20.52
CA ALA A 50 0.65 15.59 19.55
C ALA A 50 2.03 15.93 20.15
N THR A 51 2.12 16.13 21.48
CA THR A 51 3.29 16.68 22.19
C THR A 51 4.16 15.60 22.85
N ASP A 52 3.57 14.61 23.51
CA ASP A 52 4.27 13.54 24.24
C ASP A 52 4.12 12.17 23.56
N ARG A 53 5.18 11.75 22.85
CA ARG A 53 5.22 10.47 22.11
C ARG A 53 6.22 9.46 22.63
N VAL A 54 6.90 9.79 23.71
CA VAL A 54 7.95 8.91 24.24
C VAL A 54 7.28 7.76 24.99
N GLY A 55 7.65 6.54 24.63
CA GLY A 55 7.14 5.32 25.27
C GLY A 55 5.70 4.94 24.88
N PRO A 56 5.10 4.00 25.65
CA PRO A 56 3.82 3.39 25.32
C PRO A 56 2.68 4.40 25.23
N ALA A 57 1.79 4.23 24.26
CA ALA A 57 0.67 5.13 24.04
C ALA A 57 -0.38 5.07 25.15
N TRP A 58 -0.52 3.92 25.82
CA TRP A 58 -1.46 3.76 26.93
C TRP A 58 -1.16 4.68 28.11
N LYS A 59 0.11 5.07 28.34
CA LYS A 59 0.49 5.95 29.45
C LYS A 59 -0.15 7.34 29.30
N GLN A 60 -0.26 7.82 28.07
CA GLN A 60 -0.87 9.11 27.78
C GLN A 60 -2.38 9.06 27.99
N VAL A 61 -3.03 7.97 27.58
CA VAL A 61 -4.46 7.72 27.86
C VAL A 61 -4.72 7.68 29.37
N GLY A 62 -3.85 7.00 30.12
CA GLY A 62 -3.94 6.88 31.59
C GLY A 62 -3.84 8.19 32.37
N LYS A 63 -3.36 9.28 31.75
CA LYS A 63 -3.36 10.63 32.37
C LYS A 63 -4.78 11.23 32.44
N TYR A 64 -5.69 10.79 31.58
CA TYR A 64 -7.04 11.36 31.44
C TYR A 64 -8.13 10.42 31.96
N ILE A 65 -7.99 9.13 31.71
CA ILE A 65 -9.01 8.13 32.07
C ILE A 65 -8.38 6.88 32.66
N GLY A 66 -9.00 6.37 33.73
CA GLY A 66 -8.60 5.14 34.42
C GLY A 66 -9.21 3.87 33.81
N SER A 67 -8.83 2.72 34.38
CA SER A 67 -9.38 1.42 33.96
C SER A 67 -10.89 1.37 34.22
N PRO A 68 -11.72 1.00 33.22
CA PRO A 68 -13.10 0.65 33.47
C PRO A 68 -13.15 -0.60 34.37
N SER A 69 -13.94 -0.55 35.45
CA SER A 69 -14.29 -1.78 36.18
C SER A 69 -15.19 -2.64 35.29
N PRO A 70 -15.01 -3.97 35.17
CA PRO A 70 -14.06 -4.87 35.85
C PRO A 70 -12.89 -5.37 34.97
N HIS A 71 -12.43 -4.59 33.99
CA HIS A 71 -11.46 -5.03 32.98
C HIS A 71 -10.11 -5.50 33.56
N GLY A 72 -9.68 -4.90 34.67
CA GLY A 72 -8.35 -5.08 35.25
C GLY A 72 -7.27 -4.25 34.54
N ASP A 73 -6.28 -3.77 35.30
CA ASP A 73 -5.32 -2.77 34.83
C ASP A 73 -4.54 -3.20 33.59
N ARG A 74 -4.11 -4.46 33.50
CA ARG A 74 -3.31 -4.94 32.36
C ARG A 74 -4.11 -5.01 31.07
N GLN A 75 -5.36 -5.45 31.17
CA GLN A 75 -6.29 -5.44 30.05
C GLN A 75 -6.57 -4.00 29.61
N TRP A 76 -6.76 -3.09 30.57
CA TRP A 76 -6.95 -1.67 30.28
C TRP A 76 -5.75 -1.05 29.58
N ARG A 77 -4.51 -1.36 29.98
CA ARG A 77 -3.32 -0.88 29.28
C ARG A 77 -3.27 -1.38 27.83
N CYS A 78 -3.67 -2.62 27.57
CA CYS A 78 -3.75 -3.16 26.20
C CYS A 78 -4.79 -2.41 25.35
N VAL A 79 -5.98 -2.16 25.89
CA VAL A 79 -7.05 -1.38 25.23
C VAL A 79 -6.62 0.07 25.01
N SER A 80 -6.05 0.71 26.04
CA SER A 80 -5.54 2.08 26.00
C SER A 80 -4.38 2.25 25.02
N GLU A 81 -3.58 1.21 24.79
CA GLU A 81 -2.50 1.25 23.80
C GLU A 81 -3.10 1.40 22.39
N VAL A 82 -4.22 0.74 22.10
CA VAL A 82 -4.97 0.93 20.84
C VAL A 82 -5.49 2.36 20.73
N VAL A 83 -6.17 2.85 21.78
CA VAL A 83 -6.73 4.22 21.83
C VAL A 83 -5.65 5.27 21.60
N GLY A 84 -4.55 5.19 22.36
CA GLY A 84 -3.46 6.15 22.29
C GLY A 84 -2.76 6.16 20.93
N ARG A 85 -2.57 5.00 20.30
CA ARG A 85 -2.00 4.92 18.94
C ARG A 85 -2.90 5.59 17.90
N ILE A 86 -4.21 5.39 18.00
CA ILE A 86 -5.19 6.03 17.12
C ILE A 86 -5.16 7.55 17.31
N LEU A 87 -5.23 8.03 18.56
CA LEU A 87 -5.22 9.47 18.86
C LEU A 87 -3.90 10.13 18.43
N ARG A 88 -2.74 9.51 18.68
CA ARG A 88 -1.44 10.01 18.18
C ARG A 88 -1.41 10.13 16.66
N GLN A 89 -1.98 9.17 15.94
CA GLN A 89 -2.08 9.23 14.48
C GLN A 89 -3.02 10.35 14.00
N GLN A 90 -4.16 10.54 14.65
CA GLN A 90 -5.09 11.62 14.31
C GLN A 90 -4.52 13.00 14.67
N ALA A 91 -3.74 13.11 15.75
CA ALA A 91 -3.05 14.34 16.12
C ALA A 91 -2.02 14.78 15.06
N GLU A 92 -1.31 13.84 14.41
CA GLU A 92 -0.48 14.17 13.24
C GLU A 92 -1.31 14.67 12.05
N ARG A 93 -2.46 14.06 11.82
CA ARG A 93 -3.36 14.50 10.74
C ARG A 93 -3.94 15.89 11.03
N LYS A 94 -4.23 16.19 12.29
CA LYS A 94 -4.65 17.53 12.75
C LYS A 94 -3.56 18.56 12.48
N LYS A 95 -2.30 18.30 12.86
CA LYS A 95 -1.16 19.18 12.49
C LYS A 95 -1.07 19.43 10.97
N ALA A 96 -1.27 18.39 10.16
CA ALA A 96 -1.30 18.55 8.70
C ALA A 96 -2.49 19.39 8.22
N PHE A 97 -3.64 19.28 8.89
CA PHE A 97 -4.81 20.12 8.64
C PHE A 97 -4.58 21.57 9.02
N ASP A 98 -3.99 21.85 10.18
CA ASP A 98 -3.72 23.22 10.64
C ASP A 98 -2.79 23.96 9.67
N ARG A 99 -1.87 23.25 9.02
CA ARG A 99 -1.01 23.79 7.96
C ARG A 99 -1.75 24.06 6.65
N VAL A 100 -2.79 23.29 6.36
CA VAL A 100 -3.61 23.40 5.15
C VAL A 100 -4.70 24.46 5.31
N LEU A 101 -5.26 24.62 6.51
CA LEU A 101 -6.42 25.48 6.78
C LEU A 101 -6.24 26.91 6.22
N PRO A 102 -5.09 27.61 6.39
CA PRO A 102 -4.91 28.97 5.89
C PRO A 102 -4.90 29.09 4.36
N ILE A 103 -4.62 28.00 3.64
CA ILE A 103 -4.55 28.01 2.18
C ILE A 103 -5.83 27.51 1.51
N LEU A 104 -6.82 27.04 2.28
CA LEU A 104 -8.12 26.65 1.74
C LEU A 104 -8.82 27.87 1.16
N SER A 105 -9.27 27.75 -0.08
CA SER A 105 -9.89 28.83 -0.83
C SER A 105 -10.94 28.29 -1.78
N ASP A 106 -12.02 29.05 -2.02
CA ASP A 106 -13.03 28.76 -3.04
C ASP A 106 -12.41 28.56 -4.42
N GLY A 107 -11.22 29.12 -4.69
CA GLY A 107 -10.45 28.86 -5.91
C GLY A 107 -10.06 27.38 -6.11
N PHE A 108 -10.12 26.56 -5.06
CA PHE A 108 -9.95 25.10 -5.12
C PHE A 108 -11.19 24.38 -5.65
N ILE A 109 -12.33 25.07 -5.71
CA ILE A 109 -13.59 24.55 -6.21
C ILE A 109 -13.87 25.17 -7.58
N ARG A 110 -14.15 24.31 -8.56
CA ARG A 110 -14.71 24.71 -9.84
C ARG A 110 -16.22 24.69 -9.70
N PRO A 111 -16.90 25.81 -9.97
CA PRO A 111 -18.35 25.89 -9.81
C PRO A 111 -19.07 24.94 -10.76
N LYS A 112 -20.29 24.57 -10.40
CA LYS A 112 -21.20 23.81 -11.26
C LYS A 112 -21.55 24.67 -12.48
N THR A 113 -21.56 24.05 -13.66
CA THR A 113 -22.08 24.65 -14.89
C THR A 113 -23.14 23.74 -15.49
N GLU A 114 -23.96 24.24 -16.42
CA GLU A 114 -24.98 23.42 -17.11
C GLU A 114 -24.42 22.12 -17.69
N LYS A 115 -23.15 22.16 -18.15
CA LYS A 115 -22.49 21.03 -18.81
C LYS A 115 -21.61 20.21 -17.87
N ARG A 116 -21.34 20.65 -16.63
CA ARG A 116 -20.40 19.97 -15.71
C ARG A 116 -20.80 20.15 -14.23
N PRO A 117 -20.81 19.07 -13.43
CA PRO A 117 -20.94 19.21 -11.98
C PRO A 117 -19.75 19.99 -11.40
N ALA A 118 -19.95 20.56 -10.21
CA ALA A 118 -18.89 21.14 -9.41
C ALA A 118 -17.74 20.12 -9.23
N GLY A 119 -16.51 20.61 -9.14
CA GLY A 119 -15.36 19.71 -9.07
C GLY A 119 -14.10 20.40 -8.60
N LYS A 120 -13.06 19.64 -8.31
CA LYS A 120 -11.83 20.18 -7.72
C LYS A 120 -10.96 20.88 -8.76
N ASN A 121 -10.48 22.08 -8.47
CA ASN A 121 -9.53 22.82 -9.26
C ASN A 121 -8.10 22.32 -9.03
N ARG A 122 -7.79 21.15 -9.59
CA ARG A 122 -6.51 20.45 -9.38
C ARG A 122 -5.26 21.30 -9.67
N PRO A 123 -5.21 22.17 -10.71
CA PRO A 123 -4.08 23.08 -10.91
C PRO A 123 -3.86 24.02 -9.73
N ALA A 124 -4.90 24.75 -9.28
CA ALA A 124 -4.81 25.66 -8.14
C ALA A 124 -4.41 24.93 -6.85
N ILE A 125 -5.01 23.76 -6.58
CA ILE A 125 -4.63 22.92 -5.44
C ILE A 125 -3.14 22.53 -5.51
N LYS A 126 -2.65 22.10 -6.68
CA LYS A 126 -1.26 21.67 -6.84
C LYS A 126 -0.29 22.82 -6.64
N GLU A 127 -0.63 24.00 -7.16
CA GLU A 127 0.15 25.22 -7.00
C GLU A 127 0.24 25.62 -5.53
N ALA A 128 -0.89 25.68 -4.83
CA ALA A 128 -0.95 26.00 -3.40
C ALA A 128 -0.14 25.01 -2.54
N ILE A 129 -0.26 23.70 -2.78
CA ILE A 129 0.55 22.71 -2.05
C ILE A 129 2.04 22.90 -2.33
N THR A 130 2.41 23.14 -3.59
CA THR A 130 3.84 23.32 -3.96
C THR A 130 4.41 24.58 -3.29
N ALA A 131 3.62 25.66 -3.20
CA ALA A 131 4.00 26.87 -2.48
C ALA A 131 4.17 26.60 -0.97
N LEU A 132 3.20 25.90 -0.35
CA LEU A 132 3.24 25.53 1.07
C LEU A 132 4.45 24.63 1.40
N GLN A 133 4.80 23.70 0.51
CA GLN A 133 5.99 22.87 0.70
C GLN A 133 7.28 23.69 0.70
N LYS A 134 7.40 24.63 -0.25
CA LYS A 134 8.58 25.49 -0.34
C LYS A 134 8.76 26.35 0.91
N SER A 135 7.65 26.81 1.51
CA SER A 135 7.71 27.60 2.74
C SER A 135 8.03 26.80 4.00
N LEU A 136 7.86 25.47 3.98
CA LEU A 136 8.04 24.62 5.16
C LEU A 136 9.44 24.00 5.26
N GLU A 137 10.29 24.09 4.23
CA GLU A 137 11.61 23.40 4.16
C GLU A 137 11.54 21.88 4.48
N GLU A 138 10.36 21.27 4.40
CA GLU A 138 10.09 19.92 4.90
C GLU A 138 10.29 18.80 3.85
N GLU A 139 10.62 17.61 4.35
CA GLU A 139 10.78 16.38 3.56
C GLU A 139 9.52 16.01 2.73
N GLU A 140 9.76 15.29 1.63
CA GLU A 140 8.77 14.82 0.65
C GLU A 140 7.60 13.99 1.23
N THR A 141 7.72 13.48 2.45
CA THR A 141 6.68 12.77 3.22
C THR A 141 5.52 13.68 3.65
N SER A 142 5.75 14.98 3.82
CA SER A 142 4.74 16.00 4.15
C SER A 142 3.73 16.19 3.00
N PHE A 143 4.15 16.07 1.74
CA PHE A 143 3.29 16.36 0.57
C PHE A 143 2.00 15.55 0.49
N VAL A 144 2.12 14.23 0.64
CA VAL A 144 0.99 13.30 0.41
C VAL A 144 -0.05 13.47 1.52
N ALA A 145 0.42 13.73 2.75
CA ALA A 145 -0.46 14.03 3.88
C ALA A 145 -1.25 15.33 3.63
N LEU A 146 -0.56 16.43 3.28
CA LEU A 146 -1.18 17.72 2.95
C LEU A 146 -2.19 17.59 1.80
N GLN A 147 -1.80 16.89 0.72
CA GLN A 147 -2.68 16.66 -0.42
C GLN A 147 -3.95 15.87 -0.04
N ASN A 148 -3.81 14.85 0.82
CA ASN A 148 -4.94 14.05 1.28
C ASN A 148 -5.91 14.90 2.11
N VAL A 149 -5.39 15.77 2.99
CA VAL A 149 -6.22 16.66 3.81
C VAL A 149 -6.98 17.66 2.94
N ILE A 150 -6.34 18.30 1.96
CA ILE A 150 -7.04 19.19 1.01
C ILE A 150 -8.12 18.44 0.24
N GLU A 151 -7.83 17.21 -0.20
CA GLU A 151 -8.82 16.41 -0.92
C GLU A 151 -10.03 16.08 -0.03
N GLN A 152 -9.84 15.84 1.26
CA GLN A 152 -10.92 15.67 2.24
C GLN A 152 -11.69 16.97 2.45
N ALA A 153 -11.01 18.11 2.65
CA ALA A 153 -11.64 19.41 2.81
C ALA A 153 -12.49 19.81 1.59
N CYS A 154 -12.01 19.54 0.36
CA CYS A 154 -12.84 19.74 -0.83
C CYS A 154 -14.05 18.78 -0.91
N ASN A 155 -13.93 17.56 -0.38
CA ASN A 155 -15.09 16.64 -0.34
C ASN A 155 -16.13 17.13 0.68
N PHE A 156 -15.67 17.66 1.81
CA PHE A 156 -16.50 18.32 2.80
C PHE A 156 -17.23 19.52 2.18
N PHE A 157 -16.53 20.37 1.42
CA PHE A 157 -17.13 21.47 0.66
C PHE A 157 -18.28 20.99 -0.24
N PHE A 158 -18.12 19.89 -0.96
CA PHE A 158 -19.21 19.39 -1.82
C PHE A 158 -20.45 18.91 -1.07
N GLN A 159 -20.34 18.68 0.24
CA GLN A 159 -21.46 18.26 1.08
C GLN A 159 -22.07 19.42 1.86
N GLN A 160 -21.24 20.40 2.27
CA GLN A 160 -21.61 21.47 3.20
C GLN A 160 -21.58 22.88 2.59
N ASP A 161 -21.15 23.01 1.33
CA ASP A 161 -20.97 24.27 0.59
C ASP A 161 -20.04 25.29 1.26
N ARG A 162 -19.14 24.80 2.13
CA ARG A 162 -18.06 25.56 2.76
C ARG A 162 -16.89 24.64 3.14
N PHE A 163 -15.71 25.21 3.34
CA PHE A 163 -14.60 24.46 3.91
C PHE A 163 -14.81 24.23 5.43
N PRO A 164 -14.22 23.16 5.99
CA PRO A 164 -14.25 22.93 7.43
C PRO A 164 -13.45 24.02 8.16
N SER A 165 -13.93 24.47 9.32
CA SER A 165 -13.25 25.44 10.18
C SER A 165 -12.29 24.80 11.18
N SER A 166 -12.47 23.51 11.46
CA SER A 166 -11.66 22.73 12.39
C SER A 166 -11.43 21.31 11.88
N TYR A 167 -10.43 20.63 12.46
CA TYR A 167 -10.13 19.25 12.10
C TYR A 167 -11.24 18.29 12.54
N GLU A 168 -11.82 18.53 13.70
CA GLU A 168 -12.88 17.74 14.31
C GLU A 168 -14.19 17.83 13.53
N GLU A 169 -14.42 18.94 12.84
CA GLU A 169 -15.50 19.08 11.87
C GLU A 169 -15.23 18.28 10.58
N LEU A 170 -13.99 18.28 10.09
CA LEU A 170 -13.61 17.54 8.89
C LEU A 170 -13.62 16.02 9.11
N GLN A 171 -13.08 15.58 10.25
CA GLN A 171 -12.81 14.18 10.54
C GLN A 171 -13.73 13.69 11.69
N PRO A 172 -14.68 12.80 11.41
CA PRO A 172 -15.44 12.16 12.49
C PRO A 172 -14.52 11.28 13.35
N ILE A 173 -14.93 11.08 14.60
CA ILE A 173 -14.23 10.24 15.57
C ILE A 173 -13.96 8.85 14.93
N PRO A 174 -12.71 8.37 14.90
CA PRO A 174 -12.33 7.14 14.20
C PRO A 174 -12.71 5.87 14.99
N LEU A 175 -14.01 5.65 15.17
CA LEU A 175 -14.54 4.50 15.90
C LEU A 175 -14.23 3.18 15.18
N LEU A 176 -13.73 2.20 15.93
CA LEU A 176 -13.47 0.86 15.46
C LEU A 176 -14.77 0.18 15.02
N GLN A 177 -14.78 -0.33 13.80
CA GLN A 177 -15.88 -1.12 13.24
C GLN A 177 -15.74 -2.61 13.58
N VAL A 178 -14.51 -3.10 13.68
CA VAL A 178 -14.17 -4.49 14.03
C VAL A 178 -13.31 -4.50 15.28
N GLY A 179 -13.36 -5.58 16.06
CA GLY A 179 -12.56 -5.69 17.27
C GLY A 179 -11.07 -5.84 16.97
N MET A 180 -10.24 -5.14 17.75
CA MET A 180 -8.78 -5.22 17.71
C MET A 180 -8.21 -4.92 19.10
N LEU A 181 -7.25 -5.71 19.53
CA LEU A 181 -6.56 -5.60 20.80
C LEU A 181 -5.08 -5.90 20.61
N THR A 182 -4.21 -4.96 20.94
CA THR A 182 -2.76 -5.22 21.01
C THR A 182 -2.35 -5.54 22.44
N TYR A 183 -1.54 -6.57 22.63
CA TYR A 183 -1.02 -6.94 23.95
C TYR A 183 0.25 -6.18 24.34
N ALA A 184 0.65 -5.18 23.55
CA ALA A 184 1.84 -4.35 23.83
C ALA A 184 1.73 -3.51 25.12
N GLY A 185 0.54 -3.38 25.69
CA GLY A 185 0.32 -2.77 27.01
C GLY A 185 0.44 -3.75 28.18
N ASP A 186 0.68 -5.04 27.96
CA ASP A 186 0.82 -6.05 29.02
C ASP A 186 2.29 -6.28 29.42
N ASP A 187 2.54 -7.14 30.41
CA ASP A 187 3.86 -7.49 30.94
C ASP A 187 4.52 -8.67 30.17
N GLY A 188 4.23 -8.81 28.87
CA GLY A 188 4.81 -9.84 27.98
C GLY A 188 4.15 -11.22 28.07
N GLY A 189 4.59 -12.15 27.20
CA GLY A 189 3.95 -13.48 27.06
C GLY A 189 4.14 -14.40 28.28
N GLU A 190 5.22 -14.23 29.03
CA GLU A 190 5.50 -15.05 30.22
C GLU A 190 4.81 -14.51 31.48
N LYS A 191 4.83 -13.18 31.69
CA LYS A 191 4.40 -12.49 32.93
C LYS A 191 3.16 -11.62 32.77
N GLY A 192 2.55 -11.59 31.59
CA GLY A 192 1.33 -10.86 31.28
C GLY A 192 0.10 -11.29 32.09
N GLN A 193 -0.78 -10.35 32.41
CA GLN A 193 -2.03 -10.61 33.13
C GLN A 193 -3.27 -10.45 32.25
N ALA A 194 -3.10 -10.05 30.99
CA ALA A 194 -4.13 -10.09 29.95
C ALA A 194 -3.95 -11.31 29.03
N TYR A 195 -2.70 -11.73 28.81
CA TYR A 195 -2.37 -12.94 28.05
C TYR A 195 -1.16 -13.69 28.58
N ARG A 196 -1.06 -14.96 28.17
CA ARG A 196 0.12 -15.81 28.23
C ARG A 196 0.40 -16.36 26.83
N LEU A 197 1.66 -16.40 26.45
CA LEU A 197 2.08 -16.99 25.18
C LEU A 197 3.41 -17.71 25.38
N ALA A 198 3.42 -19.02 25.11
CA ALA A 198 4.62 -19.84 25.06
C ALA A 198 4.76 -20.45 23.66
N LEU A 199 5.99 -20.57 23.16
CA LEU A 199 6.30 -21.11 21.84
C LEU A 199 7.02 -22.44 21.97
N ASP A 200 6.59 -23.44 21.21
CA ASP A 200 7.33 -24.68 20.97
C ASP A 200 7.59 -24.78 19.46
N LEU A 201 8.75 -24.27 19.03
CA LEU A 201 9.11 -24.17 17.61
C LEU A 201 9.43 -25.54 16.98
N ASP A 202 9.80 -26.53 17.79
CA ASP A 202 10.14 -27.87 17.35
C ASP A 202 8.88 -28.70 17.14
N ALA A 203 7.91 -28.64 18.07
CA ALA A 203 6.57 -29.17 17.87
C ALA A 203 5.73 -28.33 16.88
N GLY A 204 6.16 -27.10 16.58
CA GLY A 204 5.50 -26.22 15.62
C GLY A 204 4.18 -25.66 16.15
N VAL A 205 4.09 -25.38 17.45
CA VAL A 205 2.88 -24.88 18.09
C VAL A 205 3.16 -23.68 19.01
N ALA A 206 2.15 -22.85 19.21
CA ALA A 206 2.13 -21.82 20.24
C ALA A 206 1.00 -22.08 21.23
N GLN A 207 1.29 -22.02 22.52
CA GLN A 207 0.32 -22.13 23.60
C GLN A 207 -0.13 -20.72 23.98
N PHE A 208 -1.39 -20.40 23.69
CA PHE A 208 -1.94 -19.07 23.91
C PHE A 208 -3.09 -19.10 24.90
N ARG A 209 -2.98 -18.32 25.98
CA ARG A 209 -4.04 -18.13 26.96
C ARG A 209 -4.36 -16.65 27.09
N PHE A 210 -5.61 -16.30 27.21
CA PHE A 210 -6.02 -14.91 27.35
C PHE A 210 -7.18 -14.77 28.32
N ARG A 211 -7.33 -13.56 28.88
CA ARG A 211 -8.50 -13.17 29.65
C ARG A 211 -9.60 -12.68 28.73
N TYR A 212 -10.83 -13.01 29.07
CA TYR A 212 -12.02 -12.61 28.32
C TYR A 212 -13.23 -12.49 29.26
N PRO A 213 -14.24 -11.69 28.88
CA PRO A 213 -15.52 -11.72 29.55
C PRO A 213 -16.32 -12.94 29.09
N ASP A 214 -16.93 -13.64 30.05
CA ASP A 214 -17.91 -14.67 29.76
C ASP A 214 -19.25 -14.09 29.26
N GLU A 215 -20.27 -14.92 29.13
CA GLU A 215 -21.58 -14.53 28.60
C GLU A 215 -22.34 -13.56 29.49
N VAL A 216 -22.02 -13.52 30.79
CA VAL A 216 -22.61 -12.59 31.76
C VAL A 216 -21.70 -11.38 32.03
N GLY A 217 -20.55 -11.28 31.33
CA GLY A 217 -19.62 -10.17 31.41
C GLY A 217 -18.55 -10.28 32.49
N VAL A 218 -18.43 -11.43 33.17
CA VAL A 218 -17.42 -11.68 34.20
C VAL A 218 -16.09 -12.03 33.55
N TRP A 219 -15.04 -11.31 33.93
CA TRP A 219 -13.71 -11.46 33.34
C TRP A 219 -12.94 -12.62 33.97
N GLN A 220 -12.58 -13.60 33.17
CA GLN A 220 -11.84 -14.78 33.60
C GLN A 220 -10.75 -15.17 32.60
N TRP A 221 -9.84 -16.04 33.02
CA TRP A 221 -8.91 -16.71 32.11
C TRP A 221 -9.64 -17.82 31.36
N ARG A 222 -9.24 -18.09 30.10
CA ARG A 222 -9.64 -19.34 29.45
C ARG A 222 -9.24 -20.54 30.29
N GLN A 223 -10.15 -21.51 30.42
CA GLN A 223 -9.90 -22.71 31.23
C GLN A 223 -8.83 -23.62 30.62
N ALA A 224 -8.77 -23.71 29.29
CA ALA A 224 -7.75 -24.46 28.56
C ALA A 224 -6.86 -23.51 27.75
N ASP A 225 -5.58 -23.87 27.62
CA ASP A 225 -4.67 -23.18 26.72
C ASP A 225 -5.08 -23.46 25.27
N THR A 226 -4.96 -22.44 24.44
CA THR A 226 -5.26 -22.54 23.00
C THR A 226 -4.00 -22.97 22.28
N ILE A 227 -3.98 -24.19 21.74
CA ILE A 227 -2.85 -24.71 20.99
C ILE A 227 -2.96 -24.26 19.53
N ILE A 228 -2.12 -23.32 19.13
CA ILE A 228 -2.12 -22.73 17.78
C ILE A 228 -1.04 -23.43 16.95
N PRO A 229 -1.39 -24.16 15.88
CA PRO A 229 -0.40 -24.65 14.92
C PRO A 229 0.28 -23.47 14.22
N LEU A 230 1.61 -23.43 14.25
CA LEU A 230 2.40 -22.38 13.63
C LEU A 230 2.71 -22.76 12.18
N PRO A 231 2.33 -21.93 11.19
CA PRO A 231 2.76 -22.13 9.81
C PRO A 231 4.29 -22.11 9.70
N ASP A 232 4.87 -22.89 8.79
CA ASP A 232 6.34 -23.00 8.64
C ASP A 232 7.02 -21.64 8.45
N ALA A 233 6.41 -20.75 7.65
CA ALA A 233 6.93 -19.40 7.46
C ALA A 233 6.99 -18.58 8.75
N VAL A 234 6.11 -18.82 9.72
CA VAL A 234 6.13 -18.17 11.04
C VAL A 234 7.20 -18.82 11.90
N ARG A 235 7.29 -20.15 11.90
CA ARG A 235 8.31 -20.91 12.65
C ARG A 235 9.72 -20.52 12.26
N GLU A 236 10.01 -20.50 10.96
CA GLU A 236 11.31 -20.07 10.43
C GLU A 236 11.65 -18.66 10.89
N ARG A 237 10.67 -17.75 10.87
CA ARG A 237 10.88 -16.35 11.23
C ARG A 237 11.08 -16.15 12.73
N LEU A 238 10.41 -16.94 13.55
CA LEU A 238 10.62 -16.95 15.01
C LEU A 238 11.98 -17.52 15.41
N ARG A 239 12.65 -18.28 14.54
CA ARG A 239 14.04 -18.74 14.79
C ARG A 239 15.07 -17.63 14.53
N ASP A 240 14.78 -16.74 13.59
CA ASP A 240 15.71 -15.70 13.13
C ASP A 240 15.35 -14.27 13.61
N GLY A 241 14.32 -14.12 14.45
CA GLY A 241 13.82 -12.81 14.86
C GLY A 241 13.10 -12.82 16.20
N ASP A 242 12.91 -11.62 16.75
CA ASP A 242 12.40 -11.44 18.10
C ASP A 242 10.87 -11.28 18.08
N LEU A 243 10.17 -12.12 18.85
CA LEU A 243 8.73 -11.99 19.01
C LEU A 243 8.38 -10.72 19.81
N MET A 244 7.66 -9.80 19.18
CA MET A 244 7.01 -8.68 19.84
C MET A 244 5.65 -9.09 20.40
N ALA A 245 5.08 -8.26 21.27
CA ALA A 245 3.73 -8.48 21.79
C ALA A 245 2.71 -8.62 20.64
N PRO A 246 1.91 -9.72 20.60
CA PRO A 246 0.99 -9.98 19.50
C PRO A 246 -0.22 -9.05 19.53
N ALA A 247 -1.00 -9.08 18.44
CA ALA A 247 -2.29 -8.42 18.40
C ALA A 247 -3.40 -9.42 18.06
N LEU A 248 -4.48 -9.42 18.84
CA LEU A 248 -5.70 -10.15 18.53
C LEU A 248 -6.61 -9.25 17.71
N ARG A 249 -7.14 -9.74 16.60
CA ARG A 249 -8.06 -8.97 15.76
C ARG A 249 -9.13 -9.83 15.13
N GLU A 250 -10.22 -9.18 14.77
CA GLU A 250 -11.34 -9.78 14.07
C GLU A 250 -11.14 -9.68 12.54
N GLU A 251 -11.43 -10.78 11.85
CA GLU A 251 -11.47 -10.89 10.40
C GLU A 251 -12.79 -11.47 9.91
N HIS A 252 -13.14 -11.19 8.66
CA HIS A 252 -14.43 -11.57 8.08
C HIS A 252 -14.24 -12.42 6.82
N ARG A 253 -14.81 -13.63 6.79
CA ARG A 253 -14.88 -14.46 5.58
C ARG A 253 -15.86 -13.90 4.57
N VAL A 254 -15.77 -14.39 3.33
CA VAL A 254 -16.54 -13.93 2.17
C VAL A 254 -18.07 -14.06 2.37
N ASP A 255 -18.49 -15.04 3.15
CA ASP A 255 -19.89 -15.29 3.57
C ASP A 255 -20.37 -14.35 4.69
N GLY A 256 -19.46 -13.64 5.36
CA GLY A 256 -19.75 -12.78 6.50
C GLY A 256 -19.45 -13.42 7.86
N GLU A 257 -18.93 -14.65 7.90
CA GLU A 257 -18.48 -15.29 9.14
C GLU A 257 -17.33 -14.48 9.75
N ARG A 258 -17.49 -14.09 11.03
CA ARG A 258 -16.46 -13.40 11.82
C ARG A 258 -15.56 -14.46 12.46
N PHE A 259 -14.25 -14.22 12.46
CA PHE A 259 -13.28 -15.08 13.15
C PHE A 259 -12.12 -14.26 13.71
N ALA A 260 -11.56 -14.71 14.82
CA ALA A 260 -10.39 -14.12 15.45
C ALA A 260 -9.09 -14.70 14.87
N VAL A 261 -8.13 -13.81 14.66
CA VAL A 261 -6.74 -14.12 14.28
C VAL A 261 -5.78 -13.47 15.27
N LEU A 262 -4.68 -14.16 15.54
CA LEU A 262 -3.56 -13.66 16.32
C LEU A 262 -2.44 -13.26 15.36
N ASP A 263 -2.08 -12.00 15.39
CA ASP A 263 -0.96 -11.44 14.64
C ASP A 263 0.33 -11.66 15.44
N PHE A 264 1.18 -12.56 14.94
CA PHE A 264 2.56 -12.70 15.39
C PHE A 264 3.39 -11.58 14.77
N ILE A 265 3.88 -10.67 15.60
CA ILE A 265 4.73 -9.56 15.17
C ILE A 265 6.16 -9.93 15.49
N ILE A 266 6.98 -10.14 14.46
CA ILE A 266 8.36 -10.60 14.60
C ILE A 266 9.27 -9.47 14.13
N GLU A 267 10.09 -8.96 15.04
CA GLU A 267 11.13 -8.01 14.73
C GLU A 267 12.32 -8.74 14.10
N VAL A 268 12.62 -8.39 12.85
CA VAL A 268 13.71 -9.01 12.09
C VAL A 268 14.75 -7.97 11.73
N GLU A 269 16.02 -8.37 11.76
CA GLU A 269 17.11 -7.53 11.30
C GLU A 269 16.92 -7.22 9.81
N LYS A 270 17.08 -5.94 9.45
CA LYS A 270 17.08 -5.54 8.06
C LYS A 270 18.46 -5.88 7.48
N ALA A 271 18.49 -6.65 6.40
CA ALA A 271 19.73 -6.99 5.69
C ALA A 271 20.54 -5.73 5.35
N GLU A 272 21.86 -5.80 5.46
CA GLU A 272 22.76 -4.68 5.16
C GLU A 272 22.56 -4.19 3.72
N LEU A 273 22.74 -2.88 3.51
CA LEU A 273 22.72 -2.34 2.16
C LEU A 273 24.13 -2.42 1.57
N PRO A 274 24.27 -2.78 0.29
CA PRO A 274 25.56 -2.72 -0.41
C PRO A 274 26.12 -1.30 -0.33
N THR A 275 27.41 -1.12 -0.11
CA THR A 275 28.05 0.21 -0.17
C THR A 275 27.79 0.84 -1.54
N TRP A 276 27.75 2.17 -1.63
CA TRP A 276 27.46 2.82 -2.92
C TRP A 276 28.49 2.45 -3.98
N GLU A 277 29.74 2.26 -3.57
CA GLU A 277 30.88 1.84 -4.38
C GLU A 277 30.67 0.45 -4.99
N SER A 278 30.09 -0.48 -4.22
CA SER A 278 29.81 -1.86 -4.65
C SER A 278 28.59 -2.01 -5.57
N VAL A 279 27.80 -0.95 -5.77
CA VAL A 279 26.66 -1.01 -6.69
C VAL A 279 27.14 -0.79 -8.11
N GLU A 280 26.98 -1.80 -8.97
CA GLU A 280 27.38 -1.77 -10.38
C GLU A 280 26.19 -1.73 -11.35
N ARG A 281 25.01 -2.17 -10.89
CA ARG A 281 23.83 -2.37 -11.76
C ARG A 281 22.55 -1.86 -11.15
N VAL A 282 21.70 -1.32 -12.02
CA VAL A 282 20.40 -0.73 -11.68
C VAL A 282 19.29 -1.41 -12.47
N LEU A 283 18.22 -1.79 -11.79
CA LEU A 283 16.96 -2.18 -12.43
C LEU A 283 16.06 -0.95 -12.51
N GLY A 284 15.78 -0.46 -13.72
CA GLY A 284 14.75 0.56 -13.93
C GLY A 284 13.40 -0.07 -14.22
N ALA A 285 12.35 0.38 -13.54
CA ALA A 285 11.00 -0.15 -13.77
C ALA A 285 9.91 0.94 -13.90
N GLU A 286 9.11 0.81 -14.95
CA GLU A 286 8.01 1.70 -15.32
C GLU A 286 6.65 1.04 -15.06
N TRP A 287 5.67 1.81 -14.54
CA TRP A 287 4.28 1.37 -14.43
C TRP A 287 3.46 1.74 -15.66
N GLY A 288 3.43 0.83 -16.61
CA GLY A 288 2.66 1.00 -17.83
C GLY A 288 1.13 1.02 -17.62
N ILE A 289 0.45 1.62 -18.59
CA ILE A 289 -1.01 1.52 -18.76
C ILE A 289 -1.37 0.28 -19.58
N HIS A 290 -0.48 -0.14 -20.48
CA HIS A 290 -0.68 -1.28 -21.38
C HIS A 290 -0.09 -2.55 -20.77
N THR A 291 1.18 -2.46 -20.37
CA THR A 291 1.86 -3.47 -19.53
C THR A 291 1.67 -3.07 -18.07
N LEU A 292 1.51 -4.01 -17.12
CA LEU A 292 1.46 -3.65 -15.70
C LEU A 292 2.76 -3.01 -15.26
N LEU A 293 3.86 -3.66 -15.64
CA LEU A 293 5.21 -3.31 -15.24
C LEU A 293 6.15 -3.67 -16.39
N THR A 294 7.01 -2.73 -16.76
CA THR A 294 8.12 -2.97 -17.69
C THR A 294 9.43 -2.69 -16.95
N ALA A 295 10.38 -3.62 -17.00
CA ALA A 295 11.63 -3.51 -16.27
C ALA A 295 12.84 -3.79 -17.18
N THR A 296 13.90 -3.00 -17.01
CA THR A 296 15.15 -3.11 -17.76
C THR A 296 16.35 -2.93 -16.82
N ALA A 297 17.31 -3.87 -16.89
CA ALA A 297 18.55 -3.78 -16.13
C ALA A 297 19.64 -3.09 -16.96
N VAL A 298 20.36 -2.16 -16.33
CA VAL A 298 21.52 -1.48 -16.91
C VAL A 298 22.71 -1.52 -15.94
N ASP A 299 23.92 -1.45 -16.45
CA ASP A 299 25.13 -1.27 -15.65
C ASP A 299 25.51 0.22 -15.48
N GLU A 300 26.59 0.47 -14.75
CA GLU A 300 27.14 1.80 -14.49
C GLU A 300 27.61 2.56 -15.74
N HIS A 301 27.80 1.85 -16.86
CA HIS A 301 28.11 2.45 -18.16
C HIS A 301 26.86 2.76 -19.00
N ASN A 302 25.66 2.57 -18.42
CA ASN A 302 24.36 2.69 -19.08
C ASN A 302 24.12 1.63 -20.18
N GLU A 303 24.88 0.54 -20.17
CA GLU A 303 24.68 -0.59 -21.07
C GLU A 303 23.60 -1.52 -20.52
N GLN A 304 22.78 -2.06 -21.41
CA GLN A 304 21.67 -2.92 -21.01
C GLN A 304 22.16 -4.35 -20.79
N VAL A 305 21.95 -4.89 -19.58
CA VAL A 305 22.54 -6.16 -19.11
C VAL A 305 21.65 -7.38 -19.43
N GLY A 306 20.49 -7.17 -20.07
CA GLY A 306 19.57 -8.27 -20.41
C GLY A 306 18.37 -7.80 -21.22
N ARG A 307 17.48 -8.74 -21.58
CA ARG A 307 16.24 -8.39 -22.30
C ARG A 307 15.26 -7.66 -21.38
N PRO A 308 14.47 -6.70 -21.91
CA PRO A 308 13.43 -6.07 -21.12
C PRO A 308 12.36 -7.09 -20.72
N LEU A 309 11.83 -6.96 -19.51
CA LEU A 309 10.74 -7.79 -19.01
C LEU A 309 9.42 -7.01 -19.03
N PHE A 310 8.36 -7.66 -19.51
CA PHE A 310 7.01 -7.13 -19.53
C PHE A 310 6.07 -8.03 -18.73
N LEU A 311 5.50 -7.50 -17.66
CA LEU A 311 4.45 -8.15 -16.88
C LEU A 311 3.10 -7.62 -17.33
N ASN A 312 2.32 -8.42 -18.06
CA ASN A 312 0.98 -8.02 -18.51
C ASN A 312 -0.10 -8.50 -17.53
N THR A 313 -1.12 -7.67 -17.36
CA THR A 313 -2.32 -7.98 -16.56
C THR A 313 -3.25 -8.99 -17.23
N GLY A 314 -3.10 -9.30 -18.52
CA GLY A 314 -3.94 -10.28 -19.21
C GLY A 314 -5.44 -10.02 -19.03
N GLY A 315 -6.20 -11.06 -18.70
CA GLY A 315 -7.64 -10.97 -18.42
C GLY A 315 -8.01 -10.41 -17.03
N PHE A 316 -7.02 -10.07 -16.19
CA PHE A 316 -7.25 -9.47 -14.87
C PHE A 316 -8.08 -8.18 -14.98
N ASP A 317 -7.70 -7.33 -15.93
CA ASP A 317 -8.29 -6.03 -16.16
C ASP A 317 -9.78 -6.11 -16.48
N GLY A 318 -10.16 -7.06 -17.34
CA GLY A 318 -11.56 -7.36 -17.65
C GLY A 318 -12.32 -7.90 -16.44
N ARG A 319 -11.70 -8.75 -15.62
CA ARG A 319 -12.31 -9.27 -14.38
C ARG A 319 -12.56 -8.16 -13.36
N GLN A 320 -11.60 -7.26 -13.17
CA GLN A 320 -11.77 -6.11 -12.27
C GLN A 320 -12.81 -5.12 -12.79
N ALA A 321 -12.84 -4.87 -14.11
CA ALA A 321 -13.86 -4.04 -14.72
C ALA A 321 -15.28 -4.58 -14.45
N ARG A 322 -15.48 -5.90 -14.57
CA ARG A 322 -16.77 -6.56 -14.31
C ARG A 322 -17.18 -6.44 -12.85
N THR A 323 -16.30 -6.78 -11.91
CA THR A 323 -16.58 -6.66 -10.48
C THR A 323 -16.90 -5.21 -10.10
N ARG A 324 -16.21 -4.22 -10.68
CA ARG A 324 -16.50 -2.81 -10.44
C ARG A 324 -17.86 -2.37 -10.98
N ARG A 325 -18.24 -2.81 -12.19
CA ARG A 325 -19.58 -2.54 -12.75
C ARG A 325 -20.68 -3.10 -11.86
N GLN A 326 -20.50 -4.34 -11.39
CA GLN A 326 -21.44 -4.98 -10.47
C GLN A 326 -21.62 -4.14 -9.19
N ILE A 327 -20.53 -3.63 -8.60
CA ILE A 327 -20.61 -2.72 -7.44
C ILE A 327 -21.40 -1.46 -7.79
N ASP A 328 -21.13 -0.83 -8.92
CA ASP A 328 -21.83 0.41 -9.31
C ASP A 328 -23.32 0.17 -9.57
N GLU A 329 -23.69 -0.97 -10.17
CA GLU A 329 -25.08 -1.38 -10.35
C GLU A 329 -25.79 -1.64 -9.02
N LEU A 330 -25.13 -2.33 -8.09
CA LEU A 330 -25.67 -2.56 -6.74
C LEU A 330 -25.84 -1.25 -5.97
N LYS A 331 -24.88 -0.32 -6.05
CA LYS A 331 -25.00 1.01 -5.42
C LYS A 331 -26.18 1.80 -5.98
N LYS A 332 -26.43 1.73 -7.30
CA LYS A 332 -27.62 2.35 -7.90
C LYS A 332 -28.92 1.71 -7.41
N LYS A 333 -28.94 0.38 -7.24
CA LYS A 333 -30.10 -0.33 -6.66
C LYS A 333 -30.34 0.09 -5.21
N VAL A 334 -29.28 0.21 -4.40
CA VAL A 334 -29.36 0.70 -3.02
C VAL A 334 -29.97 2.11 -2.98
N ALA A 335 -29.42 3.05 -3.74
CA ALA A 335 -29.94 4.42 -3.77
C ALA A 335 -31.42 4.48 -4.17
N ARG A 336 -31.82 3.74 -5.22
CA ARG A 336 -33.22 3.64 -5.64
C ARG A 336 -34.11 3.05 -4.53
N TYR A 337 -33.63 2.04 -3.81
CA TYR A 337 -34.42 1.38 -2.77
C TYR A 337 -34.51 2.23 -1.50
N GLU A 338 -33.49 3.03 -1.20
CA GLU A 338 -33.52 4.05 -0.15
C GLU A 338 -34.56 5.12 -0.49
N GLU A 339 -34.53 5.67 -1.70
CA GLU A 339 -35.51 6.65 -2.19
C GLU A 339 -36.94 6.10 -2.12
N LEU A 340 -37.18 4.89 -2.61
CA LEU A 340 -38.50 4.25 -2.57
C LEU A 340 -38.97 3.92 -1.13
N ARG A 341 -38.04 3.59 -0.24
CA ARG A 341 -38.34 3.36 1.18
C ARG A 341 -38.72 4.69 1.85
N ASP A 342 -37.93 5.73 1.60
CA ASP A 342 -38.04 7.03 2.26
C ASP A 342 -39.26 7.84 1.77
N ALA A 343 -39.77 7.53 0.58
CA ALA A 343 -41.06 8.04 0.10
C ALA A 343 -42.29 7.44 0.82
N LEU A 344 -42.13 6.39 1.64
CA LEU A 344 -43.21 5.79 2.41
C LEU A 344 -43.25 6.34 3.86
N PRO A 345 -44.44 6.44 4.49
CA PRO A 345 -44.56 6.76 5.93
C PRO A 345 -43.74 5.82 6.81
N GLU A 346 -43.19 6.30 7.93
CA GLU A 346 -42.25 5.55 8.78
C GLU A 346 -42.82 4.22 9.32
N ASP A 347 -44.12 4.17 9.58
CA ASP A 347 -44.89 3.01 10.09
C ASP A 347 -45.33 2.04 8.98
N HIS A 348 -45.11 2.38 7.70
CA HIS A 348 -45.58 1.59 6.59
C HIS A 348 -44.87 0.22 6.53
N ALA A 349 -45.63 -0.88 6.67
CA ALA A 349 -45.11 -2.26 6.76
C ALA A 349 -44.09 -2.65 5.65
N LYS A 350 -44.25 -2.12 4.44
CA LYS A 350 -43.33 -2.34 3.30
C LYS A 350 -41.90 -1.79 3.53
N ARG A 351 -41.69 -0.85 4.48
CA ARG A 351 -40.35 -0.38 4.86
C ARG A 351 -39.49 -1.51 5.41
N ALA A 352 -40.08 -2.47 6.14
CA ALA A 352 -39.38 -3.66 6.62
C ALA A 352 -38.82 -4.50 5.46
N TRP A 353 -39.61 -4.70 4.39
CA TRP A 353 -39.18 -5.40 3.18
C TRP A 353 -38.02 -4.67 2.47
N PHE A 354 -38.11 -3.34 2.33
CA PHE A 354 -37.02 -2.54 1.76
C PHE A 354 -35.74 -2.66 2.59
N ASN A 355 -35.84 -2.58 3.92
CA ASN A 355 -34.70 -2.72 4.82
C ASN A 355 -34.02 -4.09 4.67
N GLN A 356 -34.78 -5.18 4.58
CA GLN A 356 -34.22 -6.51 4.30
C GLN A 356 -33.47 -6.56 2.96
N LYS A 357 -34.04 -5.97 1.88
CA LYS A 357 -33.38 -5.90 0.57
C LYS A 357 -32.12 -5.05 0.59
N LEU A 358 -32.15 -3.92 1.29
CA LEU A 358 -30.98 -3.04 1.45
C LEU A 358 -29.84 -3.74 2.17
N ILE A 359 -30.13 -4.52 3.23
CA ILE A 359 -29.13 -5.35 3.93
C ILE A 359 -28.46 -6.33 2.95
N LEU A 360 -29.25 -7.02 2.12
CA LEU A 360 -28.72 -7.97 1.13
C LEU A 360 -27.85 -7.28 0.07
N PHE A 361 -28.27 -6.13 -0.46
CA PHE A 361 -27.48 -5.40 -1.45
C PHE A 361 -26.18 -4.83 -0.87
N ARG A 362 -26.22 -4.31 0.36
CA ARG A 362 -25.02 -3.82 1.05
C ARG A 362 -24.02 -4.96 1.30
N ARG A 363 -24.49 -6.12 1.77
CA ARG A 363 -23.65 -7.33 1.92
C ARG A 363 -23.00 -7.76 0.60
N GLU A 364 -23.74 -7.73 -0.51
CA GLU A 364 -23.19 -8.08 -1.83
C GLU A 364 -22.17 -7.03 -2.34
N ILE A 365 -22.40 -5.74 -2.05
CA ILE A 365 -21.42 -4.68 -2.32
C ILE A 365 -20.11 -4.96 -1.57
N ASP A 366 -20.19 -5.29 -0.28
CA ASP A 366 -19.02 -5.57 0.56
C ASP A 366 -18.27 -6.82 0.05
N ARG A 367 -19.00 -7.87 -0.33
CA ARG A 367 -18.43 -9.07 -0.97
C ARG A 367 -17.68 -8.71 -2.26
N CYS A 368 -18.28 -7.88 -3.11
CA CYS A 368 -17.64 -7.46 -4.36
C CYS A 368 -16.40 -6.61 -4.11
N TRP A 369 -16.42 -5.71 -3.12
CA TRP A 369 -15.26 -4.90 -2.73
C TRP A 369 -14.12 -5.77 -2.20
N ARG A 370 -14.40 -6.73 -1.31
CA ARG A 370 -13.38 -7.66 -0.82
C ARG A 370 -12.72 -8.45 -1.94
N LYS A 371 -13.52 -8.99 -2.87
CA LYS A 371 -13.01 -9.67 -4.07
C LYS A 371 -12.16 -8.74 -4.95
N TYR A 372 -12.56 -7.49 -5.07
CA TYR A 372 -11.83 -6.47 -5.82
C TYR A 372 -10.46 -6.16 -5.17
N GLU A 373 -10.44 -5.95 -3.86
CA GLU A 373 -9.24 -5.61 -3.08
C GLU A 373 -8.26 -6.79 -2.98
N GLN A 374 -8.74 -8.00 -2.71
CA GLN A 374 -7.92 -9.21 -2.66
C GLN A 374 -7.15 -9.43 -3.97
N ARG A 375 -7.82 -9.25 -5.11
CA ARG A 375 -7.19 -9.33 -6.43
C ARG A 375 -6.12 -8.26 -6.64
N ASN A 376 -6.38 -7.03 -6.19
CA ASN A 376 -5.40 -5.95 -6.26
C ASN A 376 -4.16 -6.23 -5.41
N ARG A 377 -4.36 -6.73 -4.17
CA ARG A 377 -3.28 -7.16 -3.29
C ARG A 377 -2.47 -8.29 -3.92
N ALA A 378 -3.12 -9.31 -4.46
CA ALA A 378 -2.44 -10.42 -5.14
C ALA A 378 -1.57 -9.93 -6.32
N LEU A 379 -2.11 -9.02 -7.15
CA LEU A 379 -1.34 -8.45 -8.26
C LEU A 379 -0.14 -7.63 -7.77
N ALA A 380 -0.30 -6.89 -6.67
CA ALA A 380 0.77 -6.13 -6.06
C ALA A 380 1.89 -7.04 -5.52
N HIS A 381 1.54 -8.18 -4.92
CA HIS A 381 2.50 -9.21 -4.49
C HIS A 381 3.26 -9.79 -5.68
N LEU A 382 2.56 -10.17 -6.76
CA LEU A 382 3.20 -10.68 -7.96
C LEU A 382 4.19 -9.67 -8.55
N ALA A 383 3.77 -8.42 -8.75
CA ALA A 383 4.63 -7.40 -9.33
C ALA A 383 5.87 -7.11 -8.48
N SER A 384 5.71 -7.04 -7.16
CA SER A 384 6.86 -6.85 -6.25
C SER A 384 7.79 -8.07 -6.19
N ASN A 385 7.28 -9.30 -6.26
CA ASN A 385 8.11 -10.52 -6.37
C ASN A 385 8.91 -10.52 -7.67
N VAL A 386 8.28 -10.20 -8.80
CA VAL A 386 8.95 -10.15 -10.11
C VAL A 386 10.09 -9.13 -10.11
N LEU A 387 9.88 -7.95 -9.53
CA LEU A 387 10.93 -6.92 -9.42
C LEU A 387 12.12 -7.39 -8.58
N VAL A 388 11.86 -7.96 -7.40
CA VAL A 388 12.90 -8.50 -6.52
C VAL A 388 13.69 -9.61 -7.22
N LEU A 389 12.99 -10.54 -7.89
CA LEU A 389 13.62 -11.61 -8.64
C LEU A 389 14.49 -11.07 -9.77
N LEU A 390 14.01 -10.06 -10.51
CA LEU A 390 14.79 -9.43 -11.58
C LEU A 390 16.05 -8.76 -11.06
N CYS A 391 15.98 -8.10 -9.90
CA CYS A 391 17.17 -7.57 -9.26
C CYS A 391 18.18 -8.67 -8.97
N GLN A 392 17.75 -9.80 -8.39
CA GLN A 392 18.65 -10.91 -8.10
C GLN A 392 19.22 -11.57 -9.36
N VAL A 393 18.39 -11.81 -10.37
CA VAL A 393 18.78 -12.44 -11.64
C VAL A 393 19.79 -11.59 -12.40
N HIS A 394 19.61 -10.28 -12.43
CA HIS A 394 20.50 -9.37 -13.16
C HIS A 394 21.66 -8.82 -12.30
N GLY A 395 21.73 -9.17 -11.01
CA GLY A 395 22.72 -8.62 -10.07
C GLY A 395 22.53 -7.13 -9.81
N CYS A 396 21.29 -6.62 -9.92
CA CYS A 396 20.99 -5.23 -9.63
C CYS A 396 20.85 -5.01 -8.11
N SER A 397 21.73 -4.17 -7.57
CA SER A 397 21.73 -3.77 -6.15
C SER A 397 20.94 -2.50 -5.88
N LEU A 398 20.46 -1.83 -6.94
CA LEU A 398 19.61 -0.65 -6.87
C LEU A 398 18.40 -0.82 -7.81
N LEU A 399 17.20 -0.69 -7.25
CA LEU A 399 15.93 -0.59 -7.99
C LEU A 399 15.53 0.88 -8.11
N SER A 400 15.39 1.36 -9.34
CA SER A 400 14.92 2.71 -9.65
C SER A 400 13.52 2.66 -10.26
N MET A 401 12.59 3.44 -9.72
CA MET A 401 11.19 3.45 -10.15
C MET A 401 10.63 4.87 -10.16
N GLU A 402 9.66 5.14 -11.02
CA GLU A 402 8.97 6.43 -11.00
C GLU A 402 8.22 6.72 -9.69
N SER A 403 8.33 7.95 -9.20
CA SER A 403 7.56 8.44 -8.05
C SER A 403 6.09 8.55 -8.42
N LEU A 404 5.31 7.57 -7.95
CA LEU A 404 3.86 7.51 -8.17
C LEU A 404 3.06 8.41 -7.22
N LYS A 405 3.73 9.11 -6.28
CA LYS A 405 3.10 9.88 -5.19
C LYS A 405 2.14 10.97 -5.70
N THR A 406 2.31 11.45 -6.93
CA THR A 406 1.56 12.59 -7.49
C THR A 406 0.73 12.26 -8.75
N LEU A 407 0.77 11.00 -9.21
CA LEU A 407 0.16 10.55 -10.46
C LEU A 407 -1.34 10.28 -10.29
N LYS A 408 -2.15 11.36 -10.26
CA LYS A 408 -3.61 11.29 -10.43
C LYS A 408 -3.95 11.55 -11.89
N THR A 409 -4.78 10.72 -12.52
CA THR A 409 -5.22 10.99 -13.90
C THR A 409 -6.01 12.29 -13.97
N THR A 410 -5.47 13.28 -14.68
CA THR A 410 -6.19 14.50 -15.06
C THR A 410 -6.95 14.24 -16.37
N GLY A 411 -8.25 14.52 -16.38
CA GLY A 411 -9.05 14.50 -17.61
C GLY A 411 -9.92 13.26 -17.83
N ARG A 412 -11.15 13.53 -18.29
CA ARG A 412 -12.23 12.56 -18.54
C ARG A 412 -11.96 11.85 -19.87
N GLY A 413 -11.57 10.58 -19.81
CA GLY A 413 -11.84 9.71 -20.94
C GLY A 413 -13.36 9.58 -21.09
N ARG A 414 -13.95 10.27 -22.08
CA ARG A 414 -15.38 10.13 -22.42
C ARG A 414 -15.57 8.79 -23.12
N GLY A 415 -15.75 7.73 -22.33
CA GLY A 415 -15.94 6.37 -22.83
C GLY A 415 -15.62 5.32 -21.77
N VAL A 416 -16.18 4.13 -21.91
CA VAL A 416 -16.01 3.02 -20.95
C VAL A 416 -14.52 2.67 -20.76
N ARG A 417 -13.74 2.61 -21.86
CA ARG A 417 -12.28 2.35 -21.83
C ARG A 417 -11.50 3.45 -21.12
N GLY A 418 -11.86 4.72 -21.36
CA GLY A 418 -11.20 5.88 -20.74
C GLY A 418 -11.48 5.99 -19.24
N ARG A 419 -12.71 5.71 -18.81
CA ARG A 419 -13.08 5.62 -17.39
C ARG A 419 -12.34 4.48 -16.68
N TRP A 420 -12.28 3.32 -17.31
CA TRP A 420 -11.59 2.15 -16.75
C TRP A 420 -10.06 2.36 -16.67
N ARG A 421 -9.44 2.98 -17.69
CA ARG A 421 -8.02 3.38 -17.65
C ARG A 421 -7.70 4.31 -16.48
N ASN A 422 -8.53 5.34 -16.29
CA ASN A 422 -8.37 6.27 -15.17
C ASN A 422 -8.53 5.55 -13.83
N TYR A 423 -9.45 4.61 -13.75
CA TYR A 423 -9.64 3.78 -12.58
C TYR A 423 -8.42 2.90 -12.25
N ARG A 424 -7.85 2.19 -13.24
CA ARG A 424 -6.61 1.41 -13.04
C ARG A 424 -5.47 2.28 -12.52
N ASN A 425 -5.33 3.49 -13.05
CA ASN A 425 -4.30 4.43 -12.61
C ASN A 425 -4.55 4.97 -11.19
N ASN A 426 -5.81 5.16 -10.79
CA ASN A 426 -6.15 5.59 -9.44
C ASN A 426 -6.35 4.41 -8.46
N SER A 427 -6.03 3.18 -8.87
CA SER A 427 -6.26 2.00 -8.04
C SER A 427 -5.24 1.89 -6.91
N THR A 428 -5.68 1.32 -5.79
CA THR A 428 -4.88 1.02 -4.58
C THR A 428 -3.67 0.13 -4.83
N ILE A 429 -3.62 -0.56 -5.98
CA ILE A 429 -2.53 -1.47 -6.39
C ILE A 429 -1.17 -0.79 -6.31
N ARG A 430 -1.08 0.48 -6.73
CA ARG A 430 0.21 1.22 -6.75
C ARG A 430 0.76 1.43 -5.35
N GLY A 431 -0.06 1.98 -4.46
CA GLY A 431 0.32 2.18 -3.06
C GLY A 431 0.70 0.87 -2.37
N GLU A 432 -0.06 -0.20 -2.65
CA GLU A 432 0.25 -1.54 -2.15
C GLU A 432 1.60 -2.05 -2.66
N ILE A 433 1.96 -1.87 -3.93
CA ILE A 433 3.27 -2.31 -4.43
C ILE A 433 4.40 -1.57 -3.73
N TRP A 434 4.28 -0.25 -3.55
CA TRP A 434 5.25 0.53 -2.79
C TRP A 434 5.41 0.01 -1.36
N ARG A 435 4.29 -0.27 -0.68
CA ARG A 435 4.28 -0.86 0.66
C ARG A 435 4.98 -2.22 0.69
N LEU A 436 4.71 -3.07 -0.31
CA LEU A 436 5.27 -4.42 -0.39
C LEU A 436 6.75 -4.41 -0.76
N LEU A 437 7.17 -3.58 -1.72
CA LEU A 437 8.59 -3.39 -2.04
C LEU A 437 9.36 -2.90 -0.82
N ARG A 438 8.76 -2.02 0.00
CA ARG A 438 9.41 -1.44 1.17
C ARG A 438 9.98 -2.46 2.14
N TYR A 439 9.15 -3.38 2.60
CA TYR A 439 9.64 -4.40 3.52
C TYR A 439 10.54 -5.43 2.82
N LYS A 440 10.23 -5.77 1.55
CA LYS A 440 11.01 -6.77 0.80
C LYS A 440 12.45 -6.32 0.57
N TYR A 441 12.69 -5.06 0.18
CA TYR A 441 14.05 -4.58 -0.05
C TYR A 441 14.87 -4.53 1.24
N HIS A 442 14.22 -4.28 2.40
CA HIS A 442 14.86 -4.39 3.70
C HIS A 442 15.26 -5.83 4.06
N LEU A 443 14.50 -6.84 3.62
CA LEU A 443 14.83 -8.25 3.89
C LEU A 443 15.97 -8.79 3.04
N ILE A 444 16.14 -8.27 1.82
CA ILE A 444 17.12 -8.79 0.86
C ILE A 444 18.38 -7.91 0.72
N GLY A 445 18.41 -6.73 1.34
CA GLY A 445 19.55 -5.81 1.24
C GLY A 445 19.61 -5.07 -0.09
N LEU A 446 18.46 -4.66 -0.65
CA LEU A 446 18.39 -3.95 -1.92
C LEU A 446 18.22 -2.44 -1.69
N ARG A 447 18.96 -1.61 -2.45
CA ARG A 447 18.72 -0.16 -2.47
C ARG A 447 17.51 0.17 -3.35
N PHE A 448 16.74 1.17 -2.94
CA PHE A 448 15.54 1.56 -3.65
C PHE A 448 15.45 3.08 -3.78
N HIS A 449 15.26 3.55 -5.00
CA HIS A 449 15.22 4.97 -5.34
C HIS A 449 13.98 5.31 -6.17
N THR A 450 13.50 6.55 -5.98
CA THR A 450 12.29 7.06 -6.62
C THR A 450 12.64 8.24 -7.51
N GLU A 451 12.39 8.12 -8.81
CA GLU A 451 12.70 9.17 -9.79
C GLU A 451 11.50 10.07 -10.08
N GLN A 452 11.76 11.28 -10.56
CA GLN A 452 10.67 12.13 -11.06
C GLN A 452 10.19 11.64 -12.44
N PRO A 453 8.90 11.28 -12.61
CA PRO A 453 8.41 10.62 -13.84
C PRO A 453 8.36 11.50 -15.10
N ARG A 454 8.66 12.80 -15.00
CA ARG A 454 8.33 13.73 -16.09
C ARG A 454 9.25 13.52 -17.29
N GLY A 455 8.63 13.21 -18.43
CA GLY A 455 9.32 13.12 -19.72
C GLY A 455 9.97 11.76 -20.01
N THR A 456 10.08 10.84 -19.05
CA THR A 456 10.73 9.53 -19.25
C THR A 456 10.15 8.73 -20.42
N SER A 457 8.83 8.81 -20.62
CA SER A 457 8.09 8.15 -21.71
C SER A 457 7.94 8.98 -23.00
N HIS A 458 8.56 10.16 -23.06
CA HIS A 458 8.58 11.07 -24.22
C HIS A 458 10.00 11.51 -24.61
N THR A 459 11.02 10.87 -24.04
CA THR A 459 12.43 11.11 -24.36
C THR A 459 13.00 9.88 -25.03
N CYS A 460 13.69 10.08 -26.16
CA CYS A 460 14.33 9.01 -26.89
C CYS A 460 15.44 8.37 -26.05
N PRO A 461 15.41 7.06 -25.78
CA PRO A 461 16.48 6.39 -25.06
C PRO A 461 17.76 6.23 -25.90
N ARG A 462 17.77 6.61 -27.18
CA ARG A 462 18.97 6.52 -28.02
C ARG A 462 19.74 7.84 -28.15
N CYS A 463 19.05 8.97 -28.22
CA CYS A 463 19.70 10.28 -28.42
C CYS A 463 19.31 11.35 -27.41
N GLY A 464 18.39 11.05 -26.47
CA GLY A 464 17.93 12.02 -25.47
C GLY A 464 17.00 13.12 -26.01
N ALA A 465 16.78 13.18 -27.34
CA ALA A 465 15.86 14.15 -27.92
C ALA A 465 14.39 13.82 -27.58
N PRO A 466 13.51 14.84 -27.52
CA PRO A 466 12.06 14.62 -27.42
C PRO A 466 11.57 13.68 -28.53
N ALA A 467 10.72 12.72 -28.17
CA ALA A 467 10.17 11.72 -29.07
C ALA A 467 8.65 11.77 -29.10
N LYS A 468 8.08 11.50 -30.29
CA LYS A 468 6.64 11.43 -30.50
C LYS A 468 6.14 10.01 -30.23
N THR A 469 4.88 9.93 -29.82
CA THR A 469 4.24 8.65 -29.50
C THR A 469 3.05 8.40 -30.41
N TYR A 470 2.86 7.14 -30.80
CA TYR A 470 1.90 6.68 -31.81
C TYR A 470 1.14 5.46 -31.32
N ARG A 471 -0.05 5.22 -31.86
CA ARG A 471 -0.92 4.10 -31.42
C ARG A 471 -0.28 2.75 -31.71
N GLU A 472 0.36 2.64 -32.86
CA GLU A 472 1.00 1.44 -33.37
C GLU A 472 2.24 1.82 -34.21
N PRO A 473 3.15 0.87 -34.49
CA PRO A 473 4.39 1.16 -35.21
C PRO A 473 4.19 1.64 -36.66
N SER A 474 3.15 1.12 -37.31
CA SER A 474 2.79 1.30 -38.72
C SER A 474 2.06 2.61 -39.00
N ASP A 475 1.18 3.04 -38.11
CA ASP A 475 0.40 4.28 -38.27
C ASP A 475 1.05 5.46 -37.56
N ARG A 476 1.83 6.23 -38.34
CA ARG A 476 2.50 7.45 -37.89
C ARG A 476 1.81 8.74 -38.35
N LYS A 477 0.58 8.67 -38.84
CA LYS A 477 -0.15 9.84 -39.38
C LYS A 477 -0.47 10.88 -38.30
N GLN A 478 -0.74 10.44 -37.08
CA GLN A 478 -1.09 11.32 -35.97
C GLN A 478 -0.38 10.93 -34.68
N ALA A 479 0.47 11.83 -34.19
CA ALA A 479 1.06 11.69 -32.87
C ALA A 479 -0.01 11.81 -31.77
N VAL A 480 0.00 10.87 -30.83
CA VAL A 480 -0.91 10.84 -29.68
C VAL A 480 -0.10 10.74 -28.39
N LYS A 481 -0.34 11.61 -27.41
CA LYS A 481 0.43 11.65 -26.14
C LYS A 481 0.44 10.36 -25.34
N TRP A 482 -0.48 9.43 -25.62
CA TRP A 482 -0.65 8.15 -24.92
C TRP A 482 -0.48 6.95 -25.87
N GLY A 483 0.24 7.13 -26.97
CA GLY A 483 0.56 6.05 -27.90
C GLY A 483 1.39 4.96 -27.23
N ARG A 484 1.21 3.70 -27.64
CA ARG A 484 2.02 2.57 -27.14
C ARG A 484 3.42 2.55 -27.77
N TRP A 485 3.57 3.15 -28.94
CA TRP A 485 4.83 3.16 -29.67
C TRP A 485 5.50 4.53 -29.59
N MET A 486 6.82 4.56 -29.45
CA MET A 486 7.64 5.76 -29.51
C MET A 486 8.42 5.79 -30.82
N HIS A 487 8.52 6.97 -31.43
CA HIS A 487 9.44 7.23 -32.54
C HIS A 487 10.16 8.56 -32.33
N CYS A 488 11.47 8.54 -32.56
CA CYS A 488 12.33 9.71 -32.49
C CYS A 488 12.66 10.20 -33.90
N ASP A 489 12.29 11.44 -34.21
CA ASP A 489 12.56 12.05 -35.51
C ASP A 489 14.06 12.39 -35.69
N ALA A 490 14.82 12.53 -34.58
CA ALA A 490 16.23 12.95 -34.62
C ALA A 490 17.23 11.81 -34.92
N CYS A 491 16.96 10.60 -34.43
CA CYS A 491 17.86 9.44 -34.63
C CYS A 491 17.15 8.21 -35.19
N SER A 492 15.91 8.39 -35.65
CA SER A 492 15.01 7.38 -36.22
C SER A 492 14.71 6.19 -35.31
N TYR A 493 15.11 6.24 -34.03
CA TYR A 493 14.82 5.20 -33.06
C TYR A 493 13.31 4.96 -32.96
N ASN A 494 12.94 3.68 -32.84
CA ASN A 494 11.55 3.27 -32.71
C ASN A 494 11.45 2.09 -31.72
N GLY A 495 10.41 2.07 -30.89
CA GLY A 495 10.26 1.01 -29.89
C GLY A 495 9.01 1.17 -29.02
N ASP A 496 8.72 0.17 -28.21
CA ASP A 496 7.63 0.22 -27.24
C ASP A 496 7.90 1.33 -26.20
N ARG A 497 6.88 2.17 -25.94
CA ARG A 497 7.00 3.34 -25.07
C ARG A 497 7.29 2.97 -23.63
N ASP A 498 6.68 1.89 -23.12
CA ASP A 498 6.87 1.46 -21.74
C ASP A 498 8.29 0.89 -21.55
N TYR A 499 8.85 0.24 -22.59
CA TYR A 499 10.27 -0.13 -22.62
C TYR A 499 11.19 1.10 -22.60
N CYS A 500 10.95 2.08 -23.47
CA CYS A 500 11.75 3.31 -23.51
C CYS A 500 11.76 4.03 -22.16
N ALA A 501 10.60 4.09 -21.49
CA ALA A 501 10.48 4.67 -20.17
C ALA A 501 11.28 3.89 -19.12
N SER A 502 11.22 2.54 -19.12
CA SER A 502 11.98 1.71 -18.17
C SER A 502 13.51 1.89 -18.32
N VAL A 503 14.00 2.04 -19.56
CA VAL A 503 15.42 2.34 -19.84
C VAL A 503 15.80 3.70 -19.28
N ASN A 504 15.00 4.73 -19.58
CA ASN A 504 15.25 6.08 -19.11
C ASN A 504 15.24 6.17 -17.57
N ILE A 505 14.35 5.45 -16.90
CA ILE A 505 14.34 5.34 -15.42
C ILE A 505 15.60 4.65 -14.90
N ALA A 506 16.03 3.56 -15.55
CA ALA A 506 17.25 2.85 -15.16
C ALA A 506 18.46 3.80 -15.20
N ARG A 507 18.57 4.61 -16.25
CA ARG A 507 19.65 5.60 -16.42
C ARG A 507 19.60 6.75 -15.45
N LEU A 508 18.41 7.25 -15.10
CA LEU A 508 18.28 8.20 -14.00
C LEU A 508 18.81 7.59 -12.70
N GLY A 509 18.52 6.31 -12.46
CA GLY A 509 19.07 5.55 -11.34
C GLY A 509 20.61 5.44 -11.40
N ILE A 510 21.21 5.31 -12.58
CA ILE A 510 22.67 5.37 -12.76
C ILE A 510 23.23 6.76 -12.47
N ALA A 511 22.59 7.82 -12.97
CA ALA A 511 23.01 9.20 -12.66
C ALA A 511 22.95 9.48 -11.15
N TYR A 512 21.89 9.00 -10.49
CA TYR A 512 21.76 9.03 -9.03
C TYR A 512 22.89 8.23 -8.35
N LEU A 513 23.17 7.02 -8.82
CA LEU A 513 24.24 6.18 -8.30
C LEU A 513 25.62 6.85 -8.40
N VAL A 514 25.98 7.39 -9.57
CA VAL A 514 27.26 8.08 -9.79
C VAL A 514 27.39 9.29 -8.85
N GLN A 515 26.30 10.05 -8.67
CA GLN A 515 26.27 11.16 -7.71
C GLN A 515 26.52 10.68 -6.27
N MET A 516 25.86 9.59 -5.87
CA MET A 516 26.03 9.01 -4.54
C MET A 516 27.47 8.53 -4.33
N LYS A 517 28.07 7.84 -5.31
CA LYS A 517 29.48 7.42 -5.27
C LYS A 517 30.43 8.61 -5.15
N HIS A 518 30.20 9.70 -5.88
CA HIS A 518 31.11 10.84 -5.91
C HIS A 518 30.98 11.79 -4.71
N THR A 519 29.75 12.00 -4.20
CA THR A 519 29.47 13.08 -3.25
C THR A 519 28.86 12.61 -1.93
N GLY A 520 28.37 11.37 -1.87
CA GLY A 520 27.58 10.86 -0.75
C GLY A 520 26.23 11.58 -0.56
N ARG A 521 25.86 12.52 -1.43
CA ARG A 521 24.66 13.36 -1.30
C ARG A 521 23.59 12.97 -2.32
N ALA A 522 22.38 12.73 -1.83
CA ALA A 522 21.24 12.39 -2.67
C ALA A 522 20.81 13.60 -3.51
N HIS A 523 20.84 13.43 -4.84
CA HIS A 523 20.33 14.42 -5.79
C HIS A 523 19.46 13.72 -6.83
N SER A 524 18.22 14.19 -7.00
CA SER A 524 17.30 13.63 -8.00
C SER A 524 17.53 14.27 -9.37
N TYR A 525 17.51 13.45 -10.41
CA TYR A 525 17.74 13.89 -11.77
C TYR A 525 16.44 14.01 -12.57
N SER A 526 16.40 14.97 -13.49
CA SER A 526 15.38 15.01 -14.55
C SER A 526 15.95 14.34 -15.79
N ILE A 527 15.09 13.73 -16.62
CA ILE A 527 15.52 13.14 -17.90
C ILE A 527 16.10 14.18 -18.88
N SER A 528 15.85 15.46 -18.62
CA SER A 528 16.44 16.59 -19.35
C SER A 528 17.85 16.96 -18.88
N ASP A 529 18.39 16.31 -17.83
CA ASP A 529 19.76 16.57 -17.34
C ASP A 529 20.79 15.92 -18.29
N PRO A 530 21.81 16.67 -18.76
CA PRO A 530 22.82 16.20 -19.71
C PRO A 530 23.67 15.02 -19.24
N ARG A 531 23.62 14.64 -17.95
CA ARG A 531 24.31 13.46 -17.40
C ARG A 531 23.65 12.13 -17.76
N GLY A 532 22.39 12.14 -18.23
CA GLY A 532 21.70 10.95 -18.74
C GLY A 532 22.07 10.59 -20.18
N LYS A 533 23.36 10.46 -20.50
CA LYS A 533 23.80 10.20 -21.88
C LYS A 533 23.32 8.82 -22.36
N PRO A 534 22.73 8.74 -23.56
CA PRO A 534 22.17 7.49 -24.07
C PRO A 534 23.21 6.58 -24.73
N VAL A 535 23.09 5.27 -24.50
CA VAL A 535 23.83 4.21 -25.23
C VAL A 535 22.83 3.29 -25.94
N SER A 536 23.15 2.91 -27.17
CA SER A 536 22.25 2.19 -28.11
C SER A 536 22.25 0.67 -27.88
N TYR A 537 21.08 0.06 -27.75
CA TYR A 537 20.91 -1.41 -27.62
C TYR A 537 21.03 -2.19 -28.95
N THR A 538 21.16 -1.53 -30.11
CA THR A 538 21.22 -2.23 -31.40
C THR A 538 22.63 -2.55 -31.91
N GLY A 539 23.65 -2.51 -31.04
CA GLY A 539 24.98 -3.06 -31.33
C GLY A 539 25.07 -4.53 -30.89
N THR A 540 25.62 -5.38 -31.75
CA THR A 540 25.90 -6.81 -31.54
C THR A 540 26.46 -7.14 -30.15
N GLY A 541 25.72 -7.90 -29.34
CA GLY A 541 26.25 -8.41 -28.05
C GLY A 541 25.24 -8.76 -26.94
N ALA A 542 23.93 -8.75 -27.17
CA ALA A 542 22.95 -9.18 -26.16
C ALA A 542 22.99 -10.71 -25.96
N VAL A 543 23.99 -11.18 -25.21
CA VAL A 543 24.16 -12.58 -24.82
C VAL A 543 22.94 -13.00 -23.99
N LEU A 544 22.36 -14.16 -24.34
CA LEU A 544 21.47 -14.91 -23.47
C LEU A 544 22.25 -15.30 -22.21
N LEU A 545 22.18 -14.50 -21.14
CA LEU A 545 22.73 -14.87 -19.85
C LEU A 545 21.62 -15.27 -18.89
N LEU A 546 21.44 -16.58 -18.75
CA LEU A 546 21.36 -17.28 -17.47
C LEU A 546 22.20 -18.55 -17.66
N PRO A 547 23.16 -18.86 -16.77
CA PRO A 547 23.08 -18.73 -15.31
C PRO A 547 24.02 -17.66 -14.72
N PRO A 548 23.87 -17.31 -13.42
CA PRO A 548 24.65 -16.26 -12.75
C PRO A 548 26.17 -16.51 -12.81
N THR A 549 26.95 -15.47 -13.10
CA THR A 549 28.43 -15.44 -12.99
C THR A 549 28.87 -14.51 -11.85
N GLY A 550 28.34 -14.73 -10.65
CA GLY A 550 28.87 -14.14 -9.43
C GLY A 550 29.37 -15.26 -8.52
N SER A 551 30.55 -15.08 -7.92
CA SER A 551 31.20 -15.99 -6.96
C SER A 551 30.49 -16.10 -5.60
N HIS A 552 29.16 -16.05 -5.61
CA HIS A 552 28.29 -16.45 -4.50
C HIS A 552 27.28 -17.49 -4.99
N ALA A 553 27.80 -18.57 -5.56
CA ALA A 553 27.09 -19.85 -5.58
C ALA A 553 27.10 -20.43 -4.16
N ARG A 554 26.31 -19.85 -3.25
CA ARG A 554 25.78 -20.63 -2.13
C ARG A 554 24.50 -21.30 -2.61
N PRO A 555 24.31 -22.59 -2.34
CA PRO A 555 23.02 -23.22 -2.55
C PRO A 555 22.00 -22.48 -1.67
N ILE A 556 20.86 -22.07 -2.25
CA ILE A 556 19.73 -21.56 -1.48
C ILE A 556 19.13 -22.79 -0.77
N VAL A 557 19.65 -23.10 0.42
CA VAL A 557 19.15 -24.19 1.28
C VAL A 557 18.21 -23.58 2.33
N SER A 558 16.97 -24.09 2.34
CA SER A 558 15.90 -23.92 3.33
C SER A 558 15.43 -22.47 3.65
N GLY A 559 14.27 -22.09 3.10
CA GLY A 559 13.42 -21.00 3.62
C GLY A 559 13.97 -19.57 3.55
N LYS A 560 13.73 -18.84 2.44
CA LYS A 560 13.89 -17.36 2.34
C LYS A 560 12.90 -16.66 1.38
N ILE A 561 11.83 -17.33 0.94
CA ILE A 561 10.82 -16.75 0.04
C ILE A 561 9.44 -16.92 0.68
N CYS A 562 8.79 -15.80 1.01
CA CYS A 562 7.37 -15.82 1.33
C CYS A 562 6.59 -16.06 0.03
N TYR A 563 6.18 -17.32 -0.18
CA TYR A 563 5.25 -17.72 -1.22
C TYR A 563 3.84 -17.21 -0.89
N TYR A 564 3.22 -16.48 -1.81
CA TYR A 564 1.77 -16.34 -1.87
C TYR A 564 1.35 -16.89 -3.24
N PRO A 565 0.43 -17.85 -3.34
CA PRO A 565 0.11 -18.52 -4.60
C PRO A 565 -0.40 -17.49 -5.63
N GLY A 566 0.50 -17.10 -6.52
CA GLY A 566 0.20 -16.24 -7.67
C GLY A 566 -0.48 -17.08 -8.75
N TRP A 567 -1.81 -17.04 -8.78
CA TRP A 567 -2.66 -17.74 -9.75
C TRP A 567 -2.07 -17.80 -11.19
N LEU A 568 -1.82 -19.03 -11.64
CA LEU A 568 -1.26 -19.43 -12.94
C LEU A 568 -2.04 -18.97 -14.20
N GLY A 569 -3.24 -18.38 -14.04
CA GLY A 569 -4.21 -18.18 -15.13
C GLY A 569 -4.65 -16.75 -15.43
N SER A 570 -4.02 -15.70 -14.87
CA SER A 570 -4.54 -14.32 -15.03
C SER A 570 -3.58 -13.25 -15.53
N ALA A 571 -2.28 -13.40 -15.27
CA ALA A 571 -1.23 -12.53 -15.77
C ALA A 571 -0.44 -13.24 -16.87
N PHE A 572 0.01 -12.48 -17.86
CA PHE A 572 0.89 -12.98 -18.91
C PHE A 572 2.24 -12.29 -18.78
N LEU A 573 3.24 -13.03 -18.33
CA LEU A 573 4.62 -12.60 -18.40
C LEU A 573 5.11 -12.85 -19.83
N GLN A 574 5.54 -11.81 -20.52
CA GLN A 574 6.24 -11.97 -21.81
C GLN A 574 7.73 -11.97 -21.53
N SER A 575 8.34 -13.15 -21.62
CA SER A 575 9.77 -13.42 -21.45
C SER A 575 10.19 -14.40 -22.56
N SER A 576 11.47 -14.39 -22.94
CA SER A 576 12.01 -15.39 -23.88
C SER A 576 12.18 -16.79 -23.27
N GLN A 577 11.87 -16.97 -21.99
CA GLN A 577 11.96 -18.24 -21.27
C GLN A 577 10.58 -18.89 -21.07
N LYS A 578 10.55 -20.22 -20.94
CA LYS A 578 9.29 -20.97 -20.76
C LYS A 578 8.57 -20.53 -19.48
N LYS A 579 7.29 -20.17 -19.59
CA LYS A 579 6.42 -19.64 -18.53
C LYS A 579 6.47 -20.43 -17.21
N HIS A 580 6.51 -21.76 -17.27
CA HIS A 580 6.50 -22.60 -16.07
C HIS A 580 7.82 -22.53 -15.27
N ILE A 581 8.96 -22.30 -15.92
CA ILE A 581 10.26 -22.15 -15.25
C ILE A 581 10.28 -20.85 -14.47
N PHE A 582 9.81 -19.77 -15.08
CA PHE A 582 9.83 -18.46 -14.45
C PHE A 582 8.78 -18.34 -13.33
N LEU A 583 7.57 -18.89 -13.52
CA LEU A 583 6.55 -18.90 -12.45
C LEU A 583 7.02 -19.71 -11.25
N ARG A 584 7.67 -20.87 -11.46
CA ARG A 584 8.28 -21.65 -10.38
C ARG A 584 9.33 -20.85 -9.58
N LEU A 585 10.05 -19.93 -10.21
CA LEU A 585 11.04 -19.05 -9.56
C LEU A 585 10.42 -17.82 -8.88
N CYS A 586 9.21 -17.40 -9.29
CA CYS A 586 8.48 -16.26 -8.69
C CYS A 586 7.59 -16.63 -7.50
N GLY A 587 7.35 -17.93 -7.29
CA GLY A 587 6.33 -18.45 -6.37
C GLY A 587 4.96 -18.53 -7.02
#